data_AF-A0A924UUJ3-F1
#
_entry.id   AF-A0A924UUJ3-F1
#
_cell.length_a   1.000
_cell.length_b   1.000
_cell.length_c   1.000
_cell.angle_alpha   90.00
_cell.angle_beta   90.00
_cell.angle_gamma   90.00
#
_symmetry.space_group_name_H-M   'P 1'
#
loop_
_entity.id
_entity.type
_entity.pdbx_description
1 polymer ?
#
loop_
_entity_poly.entity_id
_entity_poly.type
_entity_poly.pdbx_seq_one_letter_code
_entity_poly.pdbx_strand_id
1 'polypeptide(L)'
;MEKFTLEQRFQISGIGAASGLIYKDNSLLIIGDNSSYLYEYEMDSRNLKRHPLLENPSENILKKEKPDFEAITTFGESIYVFGSGSTLNRYKMVQFNAAD
;
A
#
# COMPACT_ATOMS: atom_id res chain seq x y z
N MET A 1 -19.32 13.47 -23.13
CA MET A 1 -18.17 12.94 -22.38
C MET A 1 -17.00 12.90 -23.34
N GLU A 2 -15.92 13.62 -23.06
CA GLU A 2 -14.74 13.54 -23.92
C GLU A 2 -14.18 12.12 -23.93
N LYS A 3 -13.68 11.67 -25.09
CA LYS A 3 -12.98 10.40 -25.22
C LYS A 3 -11.53 10.64 -24.81
N PHE A 4 -11.20 10.33 -23.56
CA PHE A 4 -9.80 10.26 -23.13
C PHE A 4 -9.39 8.79 -22.96
N THR A 5 -8.13 8.50 -23.29
CA THR A 5 -7.52 7.20 -23.09
C THR A 5 -6.53 7.33 -21.93
N LEU A 6 -6.59 6.40 -20.97
CA LEU A 6 -5.57 6.29 -19.95
C LEU A 6 -4.42 5.45 -20.52
N GLU A 7 -3.22 6.01 -20.54
CA GLU A 7 -2.02 5.33 -21.04
C GLU A 7 -1.08 4.99 -19.87
N GLN A 8 -0.60 3.75 -19.84
CA GLN A 8 0.42 3.35 -18.87
C GLN A 8 1.76 4.01 -19.21
N ARG A 9 2.34 4.73 -18.25
CA ARG A 9 3.64 5.41 -18.39
C ARG A 9 4.74 4.81 -17.53
N PHE A 10 4.36 4.06 -16.50
CA PHE A 10 5.27 3.58 -15.48
C PHE A 10 4.77 2.26 -14.90
N GLN A 11 5.68 1.38 -14.53
CA GLN A 11 5.37 0.10 -13.90
C GLN A 11 6.42 -0.21 -12.84
N ILE A 12 5.95 -0.57 -11.64
CA ILE A 12 6.79 -1.04 -10.53
C ILE A 12 6.62 -2.55 -10.44
N SER A 13 7.67 -3.31 -10.75
CA SER A 13 7.68 -4.76 -10.60
C SER A 13 7.70 -5.16 -9.12
N GLY A 14 7.03 -6.25 -8.77
CA GLY A 14 7.02 -6.80 -7.41
C GLY A 14 5.85 -6.35 -6.53
N ILE A 15 4.90 -5.59 -7.08
CA ILE A 15 3.64 -5.21 -6.41
C ILE A 15 2.48 -5.82 -7.20
N GLY A 16 1.77 -6.78 -6.60
CA GLY A 16 0.75 -7.57 -7.30
C GLY A 16 -0.62 -6.91 -7.44
N ALA A 17 -1.02 -6.11 -6.45
CA ALA A 17 -2.34 -5.49 -6.42
C ALA A 17 -2.33 -4.20 -5.58
N ALA A 18 -1.75 -3.13 -6.12
CA ALA A 18 -1.73 -1.83 -5.45
C ALA A 18 -3.15 -1.24 -5.34
N SER A 19 -3.51 -0.79 -4.15
CA SER A 19 -4.83 -0.22 -3.83
C SER A 19 -4.75 1.24 -3.35
N GLY A 20 -3.60 1.67 -2.84
CA GLY A 20 -3.38 3.04 -2.40
C GLY A 20 -1.90 3.42 -2.44
N LEU A 21 -1.61 4.71 -2.63
CA LEU A 21 -0.25 5.24 -2.65
C LEU A 21 -0.16 6.65 -2.07
N ILE A 22 1.02 7.00 -1.55
CA ILE A 22 1.42 8.35 -1.19
C ILE A 22 2.81 8.60 -1.77
N TYR A 23 3.02 9.79 -2.34
CA TYR A 23 4.35 10.28 -2.69
C TYR A 23 4.86 11.19 -1.57
N LYS A 24 6.03 10.86 -1.01
CA LYS A 24 6.68 11.63 0.06
C LYS A 24 8.20 11.42 -0.01
N ASP A 25 8.97 12.50 0.09
CA ASP A 25 10.43 12.47 0.20
C ASP A 25 11.14 11.62 -0.87
N ASN A 26 10.72 11.77 -2.12
CA ASN A 26 11.18 10.99 -3.28
C ASN A 26 10.90 9.48 -3.24
N SER A 27 10.04 9.03 -2.32
CA SER A 27 9.55 7.66 -2.24
C SER A 27 8.05 7.59 -2.49
N LEU A 28 7.63 6.51 -3.15
CA LEU A 28 6.24 6.07 -3.19
C LEU A 28 6.02 5.04 -2.09
N LEU A 29 5.13 5.38 -1.16
CA LEU A 29 4.59 4.46 -0.17
C LEU A 29 3.32 3.84 -0.72
N ILE A 30 3.29 2.52 -0.90
CA ILE A 30 2.24 1.82 -1.63
C ILE A 30 1.70 0.70 -0.74
N ILE A 31 0.39 0.55 -0.70
CA ILE A 31 -0.31 -0.58 -0.06
C ILE A 31 -1.02 -1.41 -1.13
N GLY A 32 -1.35 -2.65 -0.79
CA GLY A 32 -2.09 -3.54 -1.67
C GLY A 32 -3.24 -4.28 -1.00
N ASP A 33 -4.25 -4.60 -1.80
CA ASP A 33 -5.48 -5.24 -1.31
C ASP A 33 -5.27 -6.69 -0.87
N ASN A 34 -4.18 -7.33 -1.32
CA ASN A 34 -3.84 -8.74 -1.11
C ASN A 34 -2.48 -8.94 -0.44
N SER A 35 -1.92 -7.88 0.15
CA SER A 35 -0.62 -7.89 0.81
C SER A 35 -0.72 -7.30 2.22
N SER A 36 0.18 -7.73 3.09
CA SER A 36 0.34 -7.18 4.44
C SER A 36 1.69 -6.48 4.61
N TYR A 37 2.24 -6.00 3.50
CA TYR A 37 3.40 -5.13 3.46
C TYR A 37 2.99 -3.70 3.06
N LEU A 38 3.68 -2.72 3.63
CA LEU A 38 3.87 -1.42 3.02
C LEU A 38 5.07 -1.54 2.08
N TYR A 39 4.86 -1.21 0.82
CA TYR A 39 5.92 -1.10 -0.16
C TYR A 39 6.47 0.32 -0.15
N GLU A 40 7.79 0.46 -0.11
CA GLU A 40 8.46 1.74 -0.31
C GLU A 40 9.29 1.63 -1.59
N TYR A 41 8.93 2.43 -2.59
CA TYR A 41 9.63 2.50 -3.86
C TYR A 41 10.34 3.84 -3.98
N GLU A 42 11.66 3.83 -3.92
CA GLU A 42 12.47 5.03 -4.06
C GLU A 42 12.65 5.37 -5.55
N MET A 43 12.33 6.61 -5.94
CA MET A 43 12.13 6.97 -7.35
C MET A 43 13.44 7.00 -8.16
N ASP A 44 14.56 7.39 -7.56
CA ASP A 44 15.82 7.58 -8.27
C ASP A 44 16.55 6.25 -8.49
N SER A 45 16.71 5.49 -7.40
CA SER A 45 17.37 4.19 -7.36
C SER A 45 16.48 3.06 -7.86
N ARG A 46 15.16 3.28 -7.93
CA ARG A 46 14.15 2.28 -8.33
C ARG A 46 14.12 1.06 -7.42
N ASN A 47 14.62 1.19 -6.20
CA ASN A 47 14.64 0.13 -5.21
C ASN A 47 13.27 -0.01 -4.55
N LEU A 48 12.80 -1.25 -4.45
CA LEU A 48 11.57 -1.62 -3.77
C LEU A 48 11.89 -2.29 -2.43
N LYS A 49 11.54 -1.63 -1.32
CA LYS A 49 11.60 -2.20 0.03
C LYS A 49 10.21 -2.65 0.47
N ARG A 50 10.16 -3.58 1.42
CA ARG A 50 8.94 -4.10 2.04
C ARG A 50 9.04 -3.93 3.54
N HIS A 51 8.02 -3.29 4.12
CA HIS A 51 7.88 -3.07 5.55
C HIS A 51 6.67 -3.84 6.07
N PRO A 52 6.81 -4.71 7.08
CA PRO A 52 5.69 -5.47 7.65
C PRO A 52 4.61 -4.55 8.21
N LEU A 53 3.35 -4.74 7.82
CA LEU A 53 2.20 -4.09 8.47
C LEU A 53 1.57 -4.96 9.56
N LEU A 54 1.84 -6.28 9.52
CA LEU A 54 1.30 -7.28 10.44
C LEU A 54 2.44 -8.21 10.91
N GLU A 55 2.22 -8.93 12.02
CA GLU A 55 3.21 -9.82 12.66
C GLU A 55 3.74 -10.93 11.74
N ASN A 56 2.88 -11.49 10.89
CA ASN A 56 3.23 -12.54 9.93
C ASN A 56 2.91 -12.08 8.51
N PRO A 57 3.74 -11.20 7.93
CA PRO A 57 3.40 -10.54 6.68
C PRO A 57 3.59 -11.49 5.50
N SER A 58 2.60 -11.49 4.61
CA SER A 58 2.58 -12.28 3.38
C SER A 58 2.01 -11.47 2.22
N GLU A 59 2.39 -11.87 1.01
CA GLU A 59 1.85 -11.39 -0.26
C GLU A 59 0.88 -12.44 -0.82
N ASN A 60 -0.03 -12.02 -1.71
CA ASN A 60 -1.04 -12.92 -2.32
C ASN A 60 -1.94 -13.61 -1.29
N ILE A 61 -2.32 -12.89 -0.23
CA ILE A 61 -3.17 -13.40 0.85
C ILE A 61 -4.52 -13.82 0.28
N LEU A 62 -4.99 -15.00 0.67
CA LEU A 62 -6.27 -15.55 0.23
C LEU A 62 -7.43 -14.58 0.51
N LYS A 63 -8.39 -14.51 -0.41
CA LYS A 63 -9.52 -13.54 -0.36
C LYS A 63 -10.28 -13.49 0.97
N LYS A 64 -10.40 -14.64 1.65
CA LYS A 64 -11.11 -14.78 2.93
C LYS A 64 -10.31 -14.21 4.11
N GLU A 65 -8.99 -14.20 3.99
CA GLU A 65 -8.05 -13.87 5.06
C GLU A 65 -7.42 -12.49 4.88
N LYS A 66 -7.48 -11.93 3.67
CA LYS A 66 -6.80 -10.67 3.36
C LYS A 66 -7.36 -9.49 4.19
N PRO A 67 -6.47 -8.63 4.73
CA PRO A 67 -6.86 -7.42 5.45
C PRO A 67 -7.51 -6.38 4.53
N ASP A 68 -7.32 -6.51 3.21
CA ASP A 68 -7.99 -5.67 2.21
C ASP A 68 -7.66 -4.18 2.45
N PHE A 69 -6.36 -3.86 2.57
CA PHE A 69 -5.93 -2.49 2.75
C PHE A 69 -6.27 -1.69 1.49
N GLU A 70 -7.08 -0.65 1.63
CA GLU A 70 -7.68 0.13 0.52
C GLU A 70 -7.47 1.63 0.69
N ALA A 71 -6.99 2.08 1.85
CA ALA A 71 -6.68 3.49 2.06
C ALA A 71 -5.37 3.65 2.86
N ILE A 72 -4.59 4.64 2.44
CA ILE A 72 -3.38 5.09 3.13
C ILE A 72 -3.41 6.62 3.20
N THR A 73 -3.04 7.18 4.34
CA THR A 73 -2.91 8.63 4.52
C THR A 73 -1.79 8.95 5.52
N THR A 74 -1.40 10.22 5.59
CA THR A 74 -0.46 10.72 6.59
C THR A 74 -1.08 11.84 7.41
N PHE A 75 -0.72 11.91 8.69
CA PHE A 75 -1.02 13.04 9.55
C PHE A 75 0.14 13.26 10.51
N GLY A 76 0.80 14.42 10.39
CA GLY A 76 2.07 14.67 11.06
C GLY A 76 3.15 13.70 10.57
N GLU A 77 3.83 13.05 11.51
CA GLU A 77 4.87 12.05 11.23
C GLU A 77 4.32 10.63 11.11
N SER A 78 3.03 10.43 11.36
CA SER A 78 2.41 9.10 11.30
C SER A 78 1.81 8.81 9.93
N ILE A 79 1.93 7.55 9.53
CA ILE A 79 1.26 6.95 8.39
C ILE A 79 0.15 6.04 8.93
N TYR A 80 -1.01 6.11 8.30
CA TYR A 80 -2.18 5.32 8.65
C TYR A 80 -2.61 4.51 7.44
N VAL A 81 -2.81 3.21 7.65
CA VAL A 81 -3.26 2.27 6.64
C VAL A 81 -4.56 1.62 7.12
N PHE A 82 -5.59 1.62 6.28
CA PHE A 82 -6.93 1.16 6.62
C PHE A 82 -7.37 0.03 5.68
N GLY A 83 -7.91 -1.02 6.28
CA GLY A 83 -8.68 -2.03 5.58
C GLY A 83 -10.01 -1.48 5.06
N SER A 84 -10.64 -2.18 4.12
CA SER A 84 -11.88 -1.73 3.48
C SER A 84 -13.10 -1.63 4.41
N GLY A 85 -13.02 -2.19 5.61
CA GLY A 85 -14.11 -2.20 6.59
C GLY A 85 -15.32 -3.07 6.19
N SER A 86 -15.24 -3.79 5.06
CA SER A 86 -16.38 -4.57 4.53
C SER A 86 -16.69 -5.85 5.32
N THR A 87 -15.72 -6.40 6.04
CA THR A 87 -15.89 -7.54 6.96
C THR A 87 -14.98 -7.37 8.18
N LEU A 88 -15.16 -8.21 9.21
CA LEU A 88 -14.36 -8.17 10.43
C LEU A 88 -12.85 -8.29 10.15
N ASN A 89 -12.45 -9.17 9.21
CA ASN A 89 -11.05 -9.35 8.83
C ASN A 89 -10.45 -8.13 8.11
N ARG A 90 -11.30 -7.20 7.66
CA ARG A 90 -10.95 -6.02 6.86
C ARG A 90 -11.14 -4.71 7.62
N TYR A 91 -11.46 -4.78 8.91
CA TYR A 91 -11.67 -3.62 9.78
C TYR A 91 -10.37 -3.12 10.44
N LYS A 92 -9.21 -3.61 10.00
CA LYS A 92 -7.92 -3.27 10.62
C LYS A 92 -7.47 -1.86 10.22
N MET A 93 -6.90 -1.15 11.18
CA MET A 93 -6.09 0.04 10.96
C MET A 93 -4.70 -0.22 11.52
N VAL A 94 -3.67 0.14 10.76
CA VAL A 94 -2.26 0.07 11.18
C VAL A 94 -1.71 1.49 11.16
N GLN A 95 -1.02 1.88 12.22
CA GLN A 95 -0.31 3.14 12.35
C GLN A 95 1.17 2.88 12.59
N PHE A 96 2.04 3.65 11.97
CA PHE A 96 3.47 3.66 12.22
C PHE A 96 4.03 5.06 11.98
N ASN A 97 5.17 5.40 12.61
CA ASN A 97 5.83 6.67 12.36
C ASN A 97 6.75 6.54 11.15
N ALA A 98 6.87 7.63 10.38
CA ALA A 98 7.79 7.71 9.25
C ALA A 98 9.28 7.75 9.68
N ALA A 99 9.57 7.77 10.98
CA ALA A 99 10.91 7.89 11.56
C ALA A 99 11.37 6.63 12.33
N ASP A 100 10.54 5.57 12.39
CA ASP A 100 10.87 4.30 13.07
C ASP A 100 11.65 3.34 12.15
#